data_AF-A0A6B2G6A5-F1
#
_entry.id   AF-A0A6B2G6A5-F1
#
_cell.length_a   1.000
_cell.length_b   1.000
_cell.length_c   1.000
_cell.angle_alpha   90.00
_cell.angle_beta   90.00
_cell.angle_gamma   90.00
#
_symmetry.space_group_name_H-M   'P 1'
#
loop_
_entity.id
_entity.type
_entity.pdbx_description
1 polymer ?
#
loop_
_entity_poly.entity_id
_entity_poly.type
_entity_poly.pdbx_seq_one_letter_code
_entity_poly.pdbx_strand_id
1 'polypeptide(L)'
;KMRLIIERNRYKNIPMSFKHFQERKNLQTNQSPRQRLITFRGTEAVSKNIWEAILTKNQTFSPEMIPMNVSMGRNKNNLNNKFKTPPPGPSGNIELLKIPTFFHLTPDAIDEHCKDMKELCTPWPENLPTLEMKTIYTTYLYAGPNFKYEDSQRVTVTIRMS
;
A
#
# COMPACT_ATOMS: atom_id res chain seq x y z
N LYS A 1 -59.54 -5.37 -54.47
CA LYS A 1 -58.51 -5.11 -53.43
C LYS A 1 -57.77 -3.84 -53.81
N MET A 2 -58.09 -2.73 -53.15
CA MET A 2 -57.64 -1.37 -53.45
C MET A 2 -56.17 -1.17 -53.12
N ARG A 3 -55.38 -0.74 -54.12
CA ARG A 3 -54.06 -0.13 -53.96
C ARG A 3 -54.28 1.32 -53.57
N LEU A 4 -53.91 1.71 -52.35
CA LEU A 4 -53.85 3.12 -51.97
C LEU A 4 -52.51 3.70 -52.42
N ILE A 5 -52.58 4.47 -53.49
CA ILE A 5 -51.61 5.49 -53.89
C ILE A 5 -51.82 6.66 -52.93
N ILE A 6 -50.80 7.03 -52.15
CA ILE A 6 -50.83 8.26 -51.35
C ILE A 6 -49.82 9.23 -51.94
N GLU A 7 -50.34 10.44 -52.18
CA GLU A 7 -49.76 11.53 -52.94
C GLU A 7 -48.51 12.15 -52.33
N ARG A 8 -47.67 12.65 -53.22
CA ARG A 8 -46.68 13.69 -52.94
C ARG A 8 -47.40 14.99 -52.59
N ASN A 9 -47.13 15.56 -51.42
CA ASN A 9 -46.91 17.01 -51.32
C ASN A 9 -46.17 17.43 -50.04
N ARG A 10 -44.99 18.00 -50.28
CA ARG A 10 -44.48 19.25 -49.68
C ARG A 10 -44.47 19.38 -48.16
N TYR A 11 -43.33 19.00 -47.56
CA TYR A 11 -42.67 19.88 -46.60
C TYR A 11 -41.34 20.33 -47.19
N LYS A 12 -41.33 21.61 -47.57
CA LYS A 12 -40.16 22.37 -47.97
C LYS A 12 -39.29 22.60 -46.72
N ASN A 13 -37.99 22.38 -46.87
CA ASN A 13 -36.89 23.17 -46.30
C ASN A 13 -37.07 23.72 -44.87
N ILE A 14 -36.51 23.01 -43.90
CA ILE A 14 -35.83 23.64 -42.75
C ILE A 14 -34.47 22.94 -42.63
N PRO A 15 -33.34 23.64 -42.84
CA PRO A 15 -32.04 23.04 -42.61
C PRO A 15 -31.81 22.97 -41.10
N MET A 16 -32.13 21.84 -40.48
CA MET A 16 -31.63 21.54 -39.14
C MET A 16 -30.13 21.32 -39.27
N SER A 17 -29.43 22.42 -39.05
CA SER A 17 -28.04 22.62 -39.42
C SER A 17 -27.13 21.53 -38.88
N PHE A 18 -26.18 21.13 -39.72
CA PHE A 18 -24.95 20.42 -39.34
C PHE A 18 -24.18 21.07 -38.17
N LYS A 19 -24.56 22.29 -37.74
CA LYS A 19 -23.94 23.01 -36.63
C LYS A 19 -24.23 22.36 -35.27
N HIS A 20 -25.42 21.77 -35.07
CA HIS A 20 -25.75 21.11 -33.78
C HIS A 20 -25.03 19.77 -33.56
N PHE A 21 -24.60 19.08 -34.63
CA PHE A 21 -23.76 17.89 -34.49
C PHE A 21 -22.29 18.25 -34.19
N GLN A 22 -21.81 19.37 -34.75
CA GLN A 22 -20.49 19.90 -34.43
C GLN A 22 -20.43 20.46 -32.99
N GLU A 23 -21.51 21.07 -32.48
CA GLU A 23 -21.56 21.58 -31.10
C GLU A 23 -21.40 20.47 -30.05
N ARG A 24 -21.94 19.25 -30.27
CA ARG A 24 -21.70 18.13 -29.35
C ARG A 24 -20.26 17.62 -29.36
N LYS A 25 -19.53 17.75 -30.48
CA LYS A 25 -18.10 17.44 -30.52
C LYS A 25 -17.27 18.51 -29.81
N ASN A 26 -17.68 19.78 -29.91
CA ASN A 26 -16.96 20.91 -29.30
C ASN A 26 -17.24 21.07 -27.80
N LEU A 27 -18.35 20.51 -27.28
CA LEU A 27 -18.61 20.45 -25.83
C LEU A 27 -17.79 19.37 -25.10
N GLN A 28 -17.20 18.40 -25.82
CA GLN A 28 -16.32 17.39 -25.22
C GLN A 28 -14.83 17.78 -25.19
N THR A 29 -14.46 18.94 -25.76
CA THR A 29 -13.06 19.39 -25.82
C THR A 29 -12.64 20.31 -24.68
N ASN A 30 -13.51 20.54 -23.69
CA ASN A 30 -13.13 21.15 -22.40
C ASN A 30 -12.93 20.08 -21.31
N GLN A 31 -12.33 18.94 -21.65
CA GLN A 31 -11.66 18.17 -20.61
C GLN A 31 -10.44 18.99 -20.22
N SER A 32 -10.38 19.43 -18.94
CA SER A 32 -9.15 19.98 -18.37
C SER A 32 -7.97 19.11 -18.81
N PRO A 33 -6.78 19.67 -19.08
CA PRO A 33 -5.65 18.88 -19.54
C PRO A 33 -5.51 17.70 -18.58
N ARG A 34 -5.75 16.47 -19.07
CA ARG A 34 -5.62 15.27 -18.24
C ARG A 34 -4.28 15.39 -17.57
N GLN A 35 -4.29 15.51 -16.24
CA GLN A 35 -3.06 15.65 -15.49
C GLN A 35 -2.17 14.47 -15.88
N ARG A 36 -1.03 14.77 -16.49
CA ARG A 36 -0.05 13.74 -16.83
C ARG A 36 0.35 13.09 -15.51
N LEU A 37 0.14 11.77 -15.40
CA LEU A 37 0.72 10.99 -14.32
C LEU A 37 2.23 11.23 -14.39
N ILE A 38 2.77 11.80 -13.31
CA ILE A 38 4.22 11.97 -13.18
C ILE A 38 4.78 10.54 -13.14
N THR A 39 5.55 10.16 -14.15
CA THR A 39 6.12 8.82 -14.24
C THR A 39 7.24 8.65 -13.20
N PHE A 40 7.14 7.55 -12.47
CA PHE A 40 8.13 6.86 -11.65
C PHE A 40 9.55 7.45 -11.55
N ARG A 41 9.95 7.85 -10.33
CA ARG A 41 11.32 8.28 -9.96
C ARG A 41 12.32 7.11 -9.84
N GLY A 42 12.22 6.10 -10.70
CA GLY A 42 12.98 4.85 -10.55
C GLY A 42 14.33 4.78 -11.26
N THR A 43 14.72 5.81 -12.03
CA THR A 43 15.84 5.72 -12.99
C THR A 43 17.05 6.58 -12.67
N GLU A 44 17.02 7.43 -11.64
CA GLU A 44 18.19 8.24 -11.27
C GLU A 44 19.03 7.51 -10.22
N ALA A 45 20.31 7.36 -10.51
CA ALA A 45 21.29 6.51 -9.82
C ALA A 45 21.15 6.57 -8.30
N VAL A 46 20.63 5.47 -7.77
CA VAL A 46 20.21 5.32 -6.39
C VAL A 46 21.44 5.07 -5.51
N SER A 47 21.89 6.08 -4.76
CA SER A 47 22.92 5.93 -3.70
C SER A 47 22.54 4.83 -2.69
N LYS A 48 23.55 4.16 -2.10
CA LYS A 48 23.39 3.03 -1.16
C LYS A 48 22.31 3.22 -0.09
N ASN A 49 22.09 4.44 0.41
CA ASN A 49 21.25 4.73 1.58
C ASN A 49 19.80 5.11 1.23
N ILE A 50 19.33 4.84 0.00
CA ILE A 50 17.99 5.26 -0.42
C ILE A 50 16.87 4.55 0.33
N TRP A 51 17.09 3.30 0.74
CA TRP A 51 16.08 2.54 1.47
C TRP A 51 15.71 3.19 2.80
N GLU A 52 16.69 3.66 3.57
CA GLU A 52 16.46 4.38 4.82
C GLU A 52 15.80 5.74 4.59
N ALA A 53 16.29 6.53 3.62
CA ALA A 53 15.77 7.85 3.36
C ALA A 53 14.32 7.85 2.83
N ILE A 54 13.99 6.86 1.99
CA ILE A 54 12.66 6.73 1.39
C ILE A 54 11.70 6.06 2.38
N LEU A 55 12.11 4.96 3.02
CA LEU A 55 11.22 4.10 3.81
C LEU A 55 11.55 4.19 5.31
N THR A 56 11.51 5.39 5.88
CA THR A 56 11.76 5.61 7.32
C THR A 56 10.72 4.99 8.27
N LYS A 57 9.50 4.75 7.78
CA LYS A 57 8.37 4.28 8.59
C LYS A 57 7.63 3.13 7.91
N ASN A 58 6.81 2.43 8.70
CA ASN A 58 5.89 1.43 8.15
C ASN A 58 4.91 2.08 7.15
N GLN A 59 4.89 1.54 5.94
CA GLN A 59 4.05 2.01 4.84
C GLN A 59 3.57 0.82 4.00
N THR A 60 2.45 1.02 3.31
CA THR A 60 1.96 0.08 2.30
C THR A 60 2.88 0.10 1.09
N PHE A 61 2.92 -1.02 0.35
CA PHE A 61 3.71 -1.11 -0.87
C PHE A 61 3.25 -0.05 -1.88
N SER A 62 4.15 0.86 -2.25
CA SER A 62 3.93 1.82 -3.33
C SER A 62 4.88 1.52 -4.49
N PRO A 63 4.36 1.11 -5.67
CA PRO A 63 5.18 0.80 -6.83
C PRO A 63 5.91 2.03 -7.38
N GLU A 64 5.52 3.24 -6.97
CA GLU A 64 6.17 4.47 -7.42
C GLU A 64 7.43 4.82 -6.62
N MET A 65 7.48 4.36 -5.37
CA MET A 65 8.49 4.72 -4.38
C MET A 65 9.56 3.63 -4.27
N ILE A 66 9.17 2.39 -4.53
CA ILE A 66 10.01 1.22 -4.38
C ILE A 66 10.48 0.79 -5.77
N PRO A 67 11.79 0.92 -6.09
CA PRO A 67 12.34 0.56 -7.39
C PRO A 67 12.51 -0.96 -7.57
N MET A 68 11.45 -1.73 -7.35
CA MET A 68 11.47 -3.18 -7.47
C MET A 68 10.34 -3.70 -8.37
N ASN A 69 10.72 -4.61 -9.27
CA ASN A 69 9.79 -5.33 -10.12
C ASN A 69 9.27 -6.58 -9.40
N VAL A 70 8.36 -6.38 -8.44
CA VAL A 70 7.71 -7.48 -7.71
C VAL A 70 6.37 -7.80 -8.35
N SER A 71 6.15 -9.06 -8.67
CA SER A 71 4.88 -9.56 -9.20
C SER A 71 4.31 -10.62 -8.26
N MET A 72 3.03 -10.50 -7.91
CA MET A 72 2.38 -11.38 -6.95
C MET A 72 0.92 -11.66 -7.33
N GLY A 73 0.45 -12.87 -7.04
CA GLY A 73 -0.93 -13.28 -7.24
C GLY A 73 -1.03 -14.59 -8.03
N ARG A 74 -2.11 -15.33 -7.80
CA ARG A 74 -2.36 -16.59 -8.52
C ARG A 74 -3.03 -16.30 -9.86
N ASN A 75 -2.47 -16.85 -10.93
CA ASN A 75 -3.07 -16.74 -12.25
C ASN A 75 -4.04 -17.90 -12.50
N LYS A 76 -5.30 -17.57 -12.86
CA LYS A 76 -6.33 -18.57 -13.17
C LYS A 76 -5.96 -19.46 -14.36
N ASN A 77 -5.20 -18.91 -15.31
CA ASN A 77 -4.81 -19.62 -16.53
C ASN A 77 -3.70 -20.65 -16.30
N ASN A 78 -3.00 -20.57 -15.16
CA ASN A 78 -1.94 -21.50 -14.77
C ASN A 78 -2.48 -22.79 -14.10
N LEU A 79 -3.80 -22.93 -13.90
CA LEU A 79 -4.40 -24.12 -13.28
C LEU A 79 -4.36 -25.36 -14.18
N ASN A 80 -4.41 -25.18 -15.50
CA ASN A 80 -4.49 -26.27 -16.47
C ASN A 80 -3.19 -26.48 -17.27
N ASN A 81 -2.06 -25.92 -16.83
CA ASN A 81 -0.73 -26.02 -17.45
C ASN A 81 -0.64 -25.65 -18.95
N LYS A 82 -1.67 -25.03 -19.55
CA LYS A 82 -1.72 -24.72 -20.99
C LYS A 82 -1.03 -23.40 -21.36
N PHE A 83 -1.01 -22.41 -20.47
CA PHE A 83 -0.31 -21.13 -20.68
C PHE A 83 0.30 -20.67 -19.35
N LYS A 84 1.62 -20.48 -19.30
CA LYS A 84 2.32 -19.88 -18.16
C LYS A 84 2.28 -18.36 -18.28
N THR A 85 1.16 -17.75 -17.90
CA THR A 85 1.10 -16.29 -17.79
C THR A 85 1.78 -15.83 -16.49
N PRO A 86 2.59 -14.76 -16.53
CA PRO A 86 3.24 -14.25 -15.33
C PRO A 86 2.20 -13.76 -14.31
N PRO A 87 2.57 -13.73 -13.01
CA PRO A 87 1.71 -13.14 -11.99
C PRO A 87 1.49 -11.64 -12.25
N PRO A 88 0.40 -11.05 -11.73
CA PRO A 88 0.14 -9.62 -11.83
C PRO A 88 1.34 -8.81 -11.32
N GLY A 89 1.72 -7.77 -12.08
CA GLY A 89 2.82 -6.85 -11.75
C GLY A 89 2.52 -5.96 -10.54
N PRO A 90 3.40 -5.00 -10.22
CA PRO A 90 3.30 -4.21 -8.99
C PRO A 90 2.25 -3.07 -9.06
N SER A 91 2.01 -2.54 -10.26
CA SER A 91 1.06 -1.44 -10.47
C SER A 91 -0.39 -1.91 -10.26
N GLY A 92 -1.08 -1.33 -9.27
CA GLY A 92 -2.49 -1.63 -8.99
C GLY A 92 -2.74 -3.00 -8.37
N ASN A 93 -1.72 -3.66 -7.83
CA ASN A 93 -1.84 -5.00 -7.26
C ASN A 93 -2.26 -4.96 -5.78
N ILE A 94 -3.51 -5.33 -5.53
CA ILE A 94 -4.11 -5.33 -4.19
C ILE A 94 -3.45 -6.36 -3.27
N GLU A 95 -2.90 -7.47 -3.80
CA GLU A 95 -2.23 -8.46 -2.97
C GLU A 95 -0.96 -7.90 -2.34
N LEU A 96 -0.21 -7.06 -3.06
CA LEU A 96 0.96 -6.38 -2.53
C LEU A 96 0.60 -5.33 -1.47
N LEU A 97 -0.60 -4.74 -1.53
CA LEU A 97 -1.07 -3.79 -0.51
C LEU A 97 -1.41 -4.46 0.83
N LYS A 98 -1.75 -5.74 0.83
CA LYS A 98 -2.13 -6.48 2.05
C LYS A 98 -0.93 -6.94 2.88
N ILE A 99 0.26 -7.02 2.26
CA ILE A 99 1.44 -7.52 2.95
C ILE A 99 1.94 -6.45 3.93
N PRO A 100 2.15 -6.78 5.21
CA PRO A 100 2.90 -5.92 6.11
C PRO A 100 4.36 -5.89 5.64
N THR A 101 4.77 -4.80 5.00
CA THR A 101 6.12 -4.70 4.44
C THR A 101 7.15 -4.36 5.52
N PHE A 102 8.37 -4.86 5.37
CA PHE A 102 9.49 -4.62 6.30
C PHE A 102 10.61 -3.80 5.65
N PHE A 103 10.31 -3.06 4.59
CA PHE A 103 11.33 -2.29 3.87
C PHE A 103 11.93 -1.14 4.69
N HIS A 104 11.29 -0.77 5.81
CA HIS A 104 11.77 0.19 6.78
C HIS A 104 12.66 -0.42 7.88
N LEU A 105 12.80 -1.75 7.88
CA LEU A 105 13.60 -2.52 8.84
C LEU A 105 14.68 -3.32 8.09
N THR A 106 15.43 -2.63 7.22
CA THR A 106 16.63 -3.20 6.61
C THR A 106 17.73 -3.37 7.67
N PRO A 107 18.67 -4.32 7.50
CA PRO A 107 19.76 -4.53 8.45
C PRO A 107 20.57 -3.26 8.73
N ASP A 108 20.89 -2.49 7.67
CA ASP A 108 21.64 -1.24 7.79
C ASP A 108 20.87 -0.20 8.65
N ALA A 109 19.56 -0.06 8.43
CA ALA A 109 18.71 0.84 9.20
C ALA A 109 18.61 0.44 10.67
N ILE A 110 18.55 -0.87 10.95
CA ILE A 110 18.52 -1.39 12.32
C ILE A 110 19.83 -1.05 13.03
N ASP A 111 20.97 -1.18 12.36
CA ASP A 111 22.27 -0.87 12.94
C ASP A 111 22.39 0.63 13.28
N GLU A 112 21.87 1.51 12.44
CA GLU A 112 21.79 2.96 12.73
C GLU A 112 20.85 3.24 13.90
N HIS A 113 19.63 2.72 13.88
CA HIS A 113 18.67 2.89 14.99
C HIS A 113 19.23 2.37 16.32
N CYS A 114 19.91 1.23 16.31
CA CYS A 114 20.54 0.68 17.51
C CYS A 114 21.74 1.51 17.98
N LYS A 115 22.46 2.22 17.10
CA LYS A 115 23.52 3.16 17.51
C LYS A 115 22.91 4.34 18.28
N ASP A 116 21.82 4.90 17.79
CA ASP A 116 21.14 6.02 18.45
C ASP A 116 20.51 5.60 19.80
N MET A 117 19.88 4.42 19.85
CA MET A 117 19.25 3.91 21.08
C MET A 117 20.26 3.49 22.16
N LYS A 118 21.53 3.25 21.82
CA LYS A 118 22.55 2.86 22.81
C LYS A 118 22.79 3.93 23.87
N GLU A 119 22.62 5.21 23.53
CA GLU A 119 22.75 6.31 24.50
C GLU A 119 21.71 6.23 25.63
N LEU A 120 20.57 5.56 25.39
CA LEU A 120 19.50 5.37 26.37
C LEU A 120 19.68 4.11 27.23
N CYS A 121 20.58 3.20 26.82
CA CYS A 121 20.76 1.91 27.47
C CYS A 121 21.79 2.02 28.60
N THR A 122 21.48 1.44 29.76
CA THR A 122 22.42 1.32 30.88
C THR A 122 23.12 -0.05 30.86
N PRO A 123 24.41 -0.14 31.21
CA PRO A 123 25.09 -1.42 31.30
C PRO A 123 24.50 -2.26 32.43
N TRP A 124 24.41 -3.57 32.19
CA TRP A 124 23.96 -4.52 33.19
C TRP A 124 25.02 -4.68 34.30
N PRO A 125 24.65 -4.69 35.59
CA PRO A 125 25.63 -4.79 36.69
C PRO A 125 26.32 -6.16 36.73
N GLU A 126 27.64 -6.18 36.94
CA GLU A 126 28.44 -7.42 36.91
C GLU A 126 28.29 -8.27 38.19
N ASN A 127 28.22 -7.64 39.36
CA ASN A 127 28.16 -8.32 40.66
C ASN A 127 26.72 -8.39 41.18
N LEU A 128 25.92 -9.30 40.62
CA LEU A 128 24.56 -9.55 41.09
C LEU A 128 24.51 -10.64 42.17
N PRO A 129 23.95 -10.36 43.36
CA PRO A 129 23.68 -11.39 44.35
C PRO A 129 22.57 -12.33 43.87
N THR A 130 22.50 -13.53 44.44
CA THR A 130 21.33 -14.40 44.26
C THR A 130 20.10 -13.76 44.87
N LEU A 131 19.12 -13.39 44.04
CA LEU A 131 17.90 -12.74 44.47
C LEU A 131 16.93 -13.77 45.07
N GLU A 132 16.48 -13.52 46.30
CA GLU A 132 15.51 -14.38 47.01
C GLU A 132 14.06 -14.14 46.57
N MET A 133 13.81 -13.01 45.92
CA MET A 133 12.50 -12.56 45.47
C MET A 133 12.50 -12.31 43.96
N LYS A 134 11.50 -12.84 43.27
CA LYS A 134 11.24 -12.59 41.85
C LYS A 134 9.82 -12.03 41.69
N THR A 135 9.72 -10.85 41.10
CA THR A 135 8.44 -10.22 40.75
C THR A 135 8.22 -10.32 39.25
N ILE A 136 7.07 -10.88 38.86
CA ILE A 136 6.68 -11.02 37.45
C ILE A 136 5.45 -10.16 37.20
N TYR A 137 5.57 -9.25 36.23
CA TYR A 137 4.47 -8.47 35.67
C TYR A 137 4.32 -8.80 34.19
N THR A 138 3.09 -8.83 33.69
CA THR A 138 2.78 -9.11 32.28
C THR A 138 2.07 -7.91 31.68
N THR A 139 2.60 -7.38 30.59
CA THR A 139 1.99 -6.28 29.83
C THR A 139 1.50 -6.81 28.49
N TYR A 140 0.30 -6.38 28.08
CA TYR A 140 -0.34 -6.83 26.85
C TYR A 140 -0.47 -5.64 25.89
N LEU A 141 -0.06 -5.84 24.63
CA LEU A 141 -0.18 -4.85 23.57
C LEU A 141 -1.07 -5.40 22.46
N TYR A 142 -2.10 -4.64 22.08
CA TYR A 142 -3.02 -5.00 20.99
C TYR A 142 -3.30 -3.81 20.10
N ALA A 143 -3.67 -4.09 18.85
CA ALA A 143 -4.11 -3.07 17.90
C ALA A 143 -5.56 -2.67 18.24
N GLY A 144 -5.75 -1.47 18.79
CA GLY A 144 -7.08 -0.97 19.13
C GLY A 144 -7.03 0.40 19.84
N PRO A 145 -8.20 1.04 20.03
CA PRO A 145 -8.28 2.33 20.72
C PRO A 145 -8.21 2.21 22.25
N ASN A 146 -8.56 1.04 22.81
CA ASN A 146 -8.41 0.76 24.23
C ASN A 146 -7.02 0.13 24.45
N PHE A 147 -6.39 0.41 25.58
CA PHE A 147 -5.13 -0.23 25.99
C PHE A 147 -5.26 -1.00 27.30
N LYS A 148 -6.44 -0.96 27.93
CA LYS A 148 -6.69 -1.64 29.21
C LYS A 148 -6.86 -3.13 28.97
N TYR A 149 -6.25 -3.92 29.84
CA TYR A 149 -6.45 -5.36 29.91
C TYR A 149 -6.51 -5.78 31.38
N GLU A 150 -7.52 -6.55 31.77
CA GLU A 150 -7.77 -6.85 33.19
C GLU A 150 -6.61 -7.62 33.83
N ASP A 151 -6.04 -8.60 33.13
CA ASP A 151 -4.93 -9.40 33.66
C ASP A 151 -3.60 -8.63 33.74
N SER A 152 -3.48 -7.45 33.14
CA SER A 152 -2.26 -6.62 33.28
C SER A 152 -2.01 -6.16 34.72
N GLN A 153 -3.04 -6.20 35.56
CA GLN A 153 -2.96 -5.84 36.99
C GLN A 153 -2.39 -6.98 37.85
N ARG A 154 -2.28 -8.19 37.30
CA ARG A 154 -1.83 -9.37 38.06
C ARG A 154 -0.32 -9.32 38.26
N VAL A 155 0.10 -9.33 39.52
CA VAL A 155 1.52 -9.40 39.91
C VAL A 155 1.75 -10.71 40.66
N THR A 156 2.73 -11.49 40.24
CA THR A 156 3.14 -12.71 40.93
C THR A 156 4.49 -12.48 41.59
N VAL A 157 4.58 -12.72 42.90
CA VAL A 157 5.82 -12.65 43.68
C VAL A 157 6.19 -14.06 44.12
N THR A 158 7.37 -14.51 43.73
CA THR A 158 7.93 -15.81 44.16
C THR A 158 9.09 -15.53 45.11
N ILE A 159 9.01 -16.10 46.31
CA ILE A 159 10.02 -15.96 47.36
C ILE A 159 10.60 -17.33 47.66
N ARG A 160 11.92 -17.45 47.65
CA ARG A 160 12.62 -18.65 48.12
C ARG A 160 12.68 -18.60 49.64
N MET A 161 12.02 -19.56 50.31
CA MET A 161 12.16 -19.72 51.75
C MET A 161 13.38 -20.59 52.04
N SER A 162 14.22 -20.14 52.97
CA SER A 162 15.43 -20.83 53.46
C SER A 162 15.10 -22.01 54.35
#